data_AF-A0A0G0A912-F1
#
_entry.id   AF-A0A0G0A912-F1
#
_cell.length_a   1.000
_cell.length_b   1.000
_cell.length_c   1.000
_cell.angle_alpha   90.00
_cell.angle_beta   90.00
_cell.angle_gamma   90.00
#
_symmetry.space_group_name_H-M   'P 1'
#
loop_
_entity.id
_entity.type
_entity.pdbx_description
1 polymer ?
#
loop_
_entity_poly.entity_id
_entity_poly.type
_entity_poly.pdbx_seq_one_letter_code
_entity_poly.pdbx_strand_id
1 'polypeptide(L)' 'MDKIYNYEISGIDTKDYPDFCDAYVSYAEHEDGTPLTDEELDEVNESGMVYELVINYLF' A
#
# COMPACT_ATOMS: atom_id res chain seq x y z
N MET A 1 -9.35 11.45 -2.15
CA MET A 1 -8.41 10.41 -1.68
C MET A 1 -9.27 9.20 -1.42
N ASP A 2 -9.27 8.31 -2.38
CA ASP A 2 -10.05 7.08 -2.31
C ASP A 2 -9.51 6.22 -1.17
N LYS A 3 -10.44 5.76 -0.32
CA LYS A 3 -10.09 4.86 0.76
C LYS A 3 -10.01 3.46 0.17
N ILE A 4 -8.83 2.88 0.27
CA ILE A 4 -8.65 1.47 -0.04
C ILE A 4 -8.86 0.63 1.22
N TYR A 5 -9.39 -0.57 1.03
CA TYR A 5 -9.72 -1.54 2.07
C TYR A 5 -9.01 -2.86 1.79
N ASN A 6 -8.91 -3.73 2.80
CA ASN A 6 -8.35 -5.08 2.69
C ASN A 6 -7.04 -5.15 1.89
N TYR A 7 -6.07 -4.31 2.25
CA TYR A 7 -4.82 -4.19 1.50
C TYR A 7 -3.72 -5.09 2.05
N GLU A 8 -2.82 -5.49 1.15
CA GLU A 8 -1.60 -6.23 1.46
C GLU A 8 -0.38 -5.42 1.03
N ILE A 9 0.67 -5.47 1.85
CA ILE A 9 1.91 -4.77 1.58
C ILE A 9 3.04 -5.78 1.45
N SER A 10 3.77 -5.66 0.35
CA SER A 10 4.95 -6.46 0.04
C SER A 10 6.20 -5.60 0.06
N GLY A 11 7.38 -6.23 0.12
CA GLY A 11 8.65 -5.50 0.08
C GLY A 11 9.04 -4.78 1.38
N ILE A 12 8.35 -5.04 2.50
CA ILE A 12 8.72 -4.45 3.79
C ILE A 12 10.07 -5.01 4.25
N ASP A 13 11.15 -4.24 4.09
CA ASP A 13 12.43 -4.47 4.78
C ASP A 13 12.54 -3.54 5.99
N THR A 14 12.43 -4.13 7.19
CA THR A 14 12.60 -3.41 8.46
C THR A 14 13.99 -2.79 8.67
N LYS A 15 14.99 -3.18 7.87
CA LYS A 15 16.32 -2.57 7.89
C LYS A 15 16.34 -1.19 7.23
N ASP A 16 15.43 -0.94 6.30
CA ASP A 16 15.30 0.32 5.57
C ASP A 16 14.42 1.32 6.32
N TYR A 17 14.11 1.04 7.60
CA TYR A 17 13.45 1.99 8.47
C TYR A 17 14.30 3.27 8.61
N PRO A 18 13.69 4.48 8.48
CA PRO A 18 12.25 4.72 8.40
C PRO A 18 11.67 4.77 6.97
N ASP A 19 12.47 4.74 5.92
CA ASP A 19 11.99 5.05 4.56
C ASP A 19 11.15 3.92 3.94
N PHE A 20 11.38 2.66 4.33
CA PHE A 20 10.69 1.48 3.76
C PHE A 20 10.62 1.54 2.22
N CYS A 21 11.72 1.93 1.59
CA CYS A 21 11.74 2.35 0.19
C CYS A 21 11.36 1.23 -0.79
N ASP A 22 11.56 -0.02 -0.39
CA ASP A 22 11.19 -1.22 -1.14
C ASP A 22 9.74 -1.66 -0.92
N ALA A 23 9.03 -1.07 0.04
CA ALA A 23 7.65 -1.45 0.34
C ALA A 23 6.69 -0.89 -0.72
N TYR A 24 5.70 -1.70 -1.08
CA TYR A 24 4.63 -1.32 -2.01
C TYR A 24 3.35 -2.09 -1.70
N VAL A 25 2.20 -1.51 -2.08
CA VAL A 25 0.90 -2.16 -1.99
C VAL A 25 0.80 -3.19 -3.11
N SER A 26 0.75 -4.48 -2.74
CA SER A 26 0.63 -5.60 -3.68
C SER A 26 -0.82 -6.00 -3.95
N TYR A 27 -1.74 -5.58 -3.10
CA TYR A 27 -3.17 -5.83 -3.26
C TYR A 27 -3.95 -4.80 -2.44
N ALA A 28 -5.12 -4.42 -2.94
CA ALA A 28 -6.08 -3.61 -2.23
C ALA A 28 -7.47 -3.76 -2.87
N GLU A 29 -8.51 -3.43 -2.11
CA GLU A 29 -9.90 -3.45 -2.56
C GLU A 29 -10.55 -2.07 -2.43
N HIS A 30 -11.51 -1.82 -3.31
CA HIS A 30 -12.49 -0.75 -3.19
C HIS A 30 -13.44 -1.04 -2.01
N GLU A 31 -14.22 -0.03 -1.59
CA GLU A 31 -15.21 -0.19 -0.50
C GLU A 31 -16.26 -1.28 -0.79
N ASP A 32 -16.52 -1.57 -2.06
CA ASP A 32 -17.46 -2.61 -2.48
C ASP A 32 -16.85 -4.04 -2.48
N GLY A 33 -15.56 -4.17 -2.12
CA GLY A 33 -14.81 -5.42 -2.12
C GLY A 33 -14.25 -5.81 -3.48
N THR A 34 -14.38 -4.95 -4.50
CA THR A 34 -13.74 -5.18 -5.80
C THR A 34 -12.24 -4.92 -5.70
N PRO A 35 -11.38 -5.83 -6.17
CA PRO A 35 -9.94 -5.60 -6.20
C PRO A 35 -9.58 -4.38 -7.06
N LEU A 36 -8.59 -3.61 -6.63
CA LEU A 36 -7.98 -2.58 -7.46
C LEU A 36 -7.30 -3.23 -8.67
N THR A 37 -7.36 -2.53 -9.80
CA THR A 37 -6.60 -2.88 -10.99
C THR A 37 -5.13 -2.55 -10.81
N ASP A 38 -4.27 -3.16 -11.64
CA ASP A 38 -2.83 -2.89 -11.61
C ASP A 38 -2.51 -1.39 -11.79
N GLU A 39 -3.25 -0.69 -12.66
CA GLU A 39 -3.09 0.76 -12.88
C GLU A 39 -3.45 1.58 -11.64
N GLU A 40 -4.52 1.20 -10.91
CA GLU A 40 -4.89 1.86 -9.66
C GLU A 40 -3.89 1.56 -8.54
N LEU A 41 -3.35 0.34 -8.49
CA LEU A 41 -2.27 -0.02 -7.55
C LEU A 41 -1.01 0.80 -7.83
N ASP A 42 -0.65 1.00 -9.09
CA ASP A 42 0.48 1.86 -9.48
C ASP A 42 0.24 3.31 -9.05
N GLU A 43 -0.96 3.88 -9.27
CA GLU A 43 -1.29 5.23 -8.78
C GLU A 43 -1.18 5.35 -7.25
N VAL A 44 -1.63 4.33 -6.51
CA VAL A 44 -1.50 4.28 -5.05
C VAL A 44 -0.03 4.26 -4.65
N ASN A 45 0.79 3.44 -5.31
CA ASN A 45 2.21 3.31 -5.03
C ASN A 45 3.01 4.59 -5.37
N GLU A 46 2.61 5.33 -6.41
CA GLU A 46 3.23 6.60 -6.78
C GLU A 46 2.74 7.81 -5.95
N SER A 47 1.57 7.71 -5.31
CA SER A 47 0.95 8.81 -4.54
C SER A 47 1.68 9.18 -3.23
N GLY A 48 2.61 8.34 -2.77
CA GLY A 48 3.30 8.50 -1.48
C GLY A 48 2.51 8.02 -0.25
N MET A 49 1.32 7.45 -0.43
CA MET A 49 0.52 6.88 0.67
C MET A 49 1.09 5.57 1.24
N VAL A 50 1.98 4.91 0.51
CA VAL A 50 2.57 3.62 0.89
C VAL A 50 3.18 3.66 2.29
N TYR A 51 3.90 4.74 2.63
CA TYR A 51 4.50 4.88 3.96
C TYR A 51 3.44 4.82 5.09
N GLU A 52 2.34 5.56 4.96
CA GLU A 52 1.28 5.54 5.97
C GLU A 52 0.61 4.16 6.06
N LEU A 53 0.40 3.49 4.93
CA LEU A 53 -0.16 2.15 4.88
C LEU A 53 0.78 1.12 5.54
N VAL A 54 2.09 1.23 5.31
CA VAL A 54 3.13 0.38 5.95
C VAL A 54 3.11 0.56 7.46
N ILE A 55 3.10 1.81 7.94
CA ILE A 55 3.06 2.09 9.39
C ILE A 55 1.78 1.52 10.01
N ASN A 56 0.62 1.73 9.40
CA ASN A 56 -0.65 1.16 9.89
C ASN A 56 -0.72 -0.37 9.81
N TYR A 57 0.00 -0.99 8.88
CA TYR A 57 0.08 -2.45 8.77
C TYR A 57 0.96 -3.06 9.88
N LEU A 58 1.99 -2.34 10.33
CA LEU A 58 2.97 -2.81 11.31
C LEU A 58 2.59 -2.51 12.77
N PHE A 59 1.78 -1.48 13.04
CA PHE A 59 1.47 -0.98 14.38
C PHE A 59 -0.03 -0.90 14.65
#